data_AF-A0AAW0VS34-F1
#
_entry.id   AF-A0AAW0VS34-F1
#
_cell.length_a   1.000
_cell.length_b   1.000
_cell.length_c   1.000
_cell.angle_alpha   90.00
_cell.angle_beta   90.00
_cell.angle_gamma   90.00
#
_symmetry.space_group_name_H-M   'P 1'
#
loop_
_entity.id
_entity.type
_entity.pdbx_description
1 polymer ?
#
loop_
_entity_poly.entity_id
_entity_poly.type
_entity_poly.pdbx_seq_one_letter_code
_entity_poly.pdbx_strand_id
1 'polypeptide(L)'
;MYQYECPWPSAQAEIVCISAYKTPGDKLQCVVRASQTIMNLLSLAHDQSVPAADDFMPVLVYVLIKANPPALLSTVQYVNLFFEKRLKGEDQYWWTQFCAAIEFIKTMDYML
;
A
#
# COMPACT_ATOMS: atom_id res chain seq x y z
N MET A 1 -12.57 -22.90 -6.67
CA MET A 1 -12.08 -23.05 -5.28
C MET A 1 -10.80 -22.24 -5.02
N TYR A 2 -10.58 -21.10 -5.71
CA TYR A 2 -9.34 -20.29 -5.61
C TYR A 2 -9.62 -18.80 -5.34
N GLN A 3 -10.75 -18.48 -4.69
CA GLN A 3 -11.12 -17.10 -4.37
C GLN A 3 -11.05 -16.78 -2.86
N TYR A 4 -10.74 -17.75 -1.99
CA TYR A 4 -10.91 -17.59 -0.53
C TYR A 4 -9.62 -17.52 0.29
N GLU A 5 -8.47 -17.84 -0.28
CA GLU A 5 -7.17 -17.75 0.39
C GLU A 5 -6.24 -16.83 -0.41
N CYS A 6 -6.61 -15.56 -0.51
CA CYS A 6 -5.84 -14.62 -1.31
C CYS A 6 -4.55 -14.24 -0.54
N PRO A 7 -3.33 -14.52 -1.08
CA PRO A 7 -2.08 -14.61 -0.31
C PRO A 7 -1.43 -13.25 -0.04
N TRP A 8 -2.17 -12.33 0.54
CA TRP A 8 -1.66 -11.02 0.95
C TRP A 8 -0.93 -10.92 2.32
N PRO A 9 -0.71 -11.99 3.13
CA PRO A 9 -0.01 -11.84 4.42
C PRO A 9 1.38 -11.20 4.33
N SER A 10 2.12 -11.45 3.25
CA SER A 10 3.44 -10.85 3.02
C SER A 10 3.36 -9.33 2.84
N ALA A 11 2.42 -8.84 2.01
CA ALA A 11 2.19 -7.41 1.84
C ALA A 11 1.65 -6.76 3.12
N GLN A 12 0.77 -7.44 3.86
CA GLN A 12 0.27 -6.97 5.16
C GLN A 12 1.40 -6.84 6.18
N ALA A 13 2.32 -7.80 6.24
CA ALA A 13 3.45 -7.77 7.17
C ALA A 13 4.38 -6.57 6.91
N GLU A 14 4.65 -6.24 5.64
CA GLU A 14 5.42 -5.03 5.27
C GLU A 14 4.73 -3.75 5.75
N ILE A 15 3.41 -3.64 5.56
CA ILE A 15 2.63 -2.47 5.98
C ILE A 15 2.56 -2.34 7.51
N VAL A 16 2.37 -3.45 8.24
CA VAL A 16 2.35 -3.42 9.71
C VAL A 16 3.66 -2.87 10.29
N CYS A 17 4.78 -3.15 9.63
CA CYS A 17 6.10 -2.70 10.09
C CYS A 17 6.35 -1.20 9.87
N ILE A 18 5.49 -0.46 9.14
CA ILE A 18 5.72 0.95 8.81
C ILE A 18 5.90 1.84 10.06
N SER A 19 5.19 1.53 11.16
CA SER A 19 5.30 2.26 12.41
C SER A 19 6.60 1.98 13.17
N ALA A 20 7.25 0.84 12.93
CA ALA A 20 8.50 0.45 13.59
C ALA A 20 9.72 1.22 13.06
N TYR A 21 9.68 1.66 11.79
CA TYR A 21 10.76 2.42 11.19
C TYR A 21 10.79 3.87 11.69
N LYS A 22 11.99 4.40 11.89
CA LYS A 22 12.21 5.75 12.45
C LYS A 22 12.32 6.83 11.37
N THR A 23 12.93 6.53 10.23
CA THR A 23 13.15 7.54 9.18
C THR A 23 11.99 7.56 8.18
N PRO A 24 11.67 8.72 7.58
CA PRO A 24 10.59 8.80 6.60
C PRO A 24 10.91 8.05 5.30
N GLY A 25 12.20 7.93 4.95
CA GLY A 25 12.63 7.12 3.81
C GLY A 25 12.38 5.63 4.05
N ASP A 26 12.67 5.10 5.23
CA ASP A 26 12.41 3.68 5.53
C ASP A 26 10.91 3.36 5.52
N LYS A 27 10.09 4.31 6.01
CA LYS A 27 8.61 4.21 5.96
C LYS A 27 8.11 4.14 4.51
N LEU A 28 8.62 4.98 3.64
CA LEU A 28 8.35 4.92 2.20
C LEU A 28 8.75 3.57 1.61
N GLN A 29 9.93 3.05 1.96
CA GLN A 29 10.40 1.77 1.44
C GLN A 29 9.51 0.59 1.86
N CYS A 30 8.82 0.67 3.02
CA CYS A 30 7.80 -0.32 3.38
C CYS A 30 6.63 -0.33 2.39
N VAL A 31 6.17 0.87 2.00
CA VAL A 31 5.09 1.03 1.01
C VAL A 31 5.53 0.50 -0.36
N VAL A 32 6.76 0.80 -0.78
CA VAL A 32 7.31 0.29 -2.04
C VAL A 32 7.39 -1.25 -2.03
N ARG A 33 7.95 -1.84 -0.97
CA ARG A 33 8.05 -3.31 -0.85
C ARG A 33 6.67 -3.98 -0.80
N ALA A 34 5.72 -3.41 -0.05
CA ALA A 34 4.35 -3.90 -0.02
C ALA A 34 3.71 -3.84 -1.42
N SER A 35 3.89 -2.73 -2.14
CA SER A 35 3.32 -2.53 -3.47
C SER A 35 3.91 -3.49 -4.50
N GLN A 36 5.24 -3.67 -4.50
CA GLN A 36 5.92 -4.66 -5.34
C GLN A 36 5.46 -6.09 -5.03
N THR A 37 5.27 -6.41 -3.75
CA THR A 37 4.74 -7.72 -3.33
C THR A 37 3.34 -7.95 -3.88
N ILE A 38 2.46 -6.94 -3.83
CA ILE A 38 1.12 -7.02 -4.42
C ILE A 38 1.20 -7.24 -5.93
N MET A 39 2.01 -6.46 -6.65
CA MET A 39 2.16 -6.58 -8.10
C MET A 39 2.71 -7.95 -8.52
N ASN A 40 3.68 -8.48 -7.77
CA ASN A 40 4.23 -9.82 -8.03
C ASN A 40 3.16 -10.90 -7.83
N LEU A 41 2.38 -10.82 -6.75
CA LEU A 41 1.29 -11.77 -6.48
C LEU A 41 0.18 -11.69 -7.52
N LEU A 42 -0.17 -10.48 -7.98
CA LEU A 42 -1.12 -10.28 -9.07
C LEU A 42 -0.60 -10.88 -10.38
N SER A 43 0.69 -10.71 -10.68
CA SER A 43 1.31 -11.28 -11.88
C SER A 43 1.35 -12.80 -11.85
N LEU A 44 1.52 -13.42 -10.67
CA LEU A 44 1.46 -14.88 -10.52
C LEU A 44 0.03 -15.42 -10.67
N ALA A 45 -0.98 -14.61 -10.37
CA ALA A 45 -2.38 -14.99 -10.50
C ALA A 45 -2.93 -14.85 -11.93
N HIS A 46 -2.24 -14.09 -12.79
CA HIS A 46 -2.66 -13.81 -14.16
C HIS A 46 -1.62 -14.35 -15.16
N ASP A 47 -1.91 -15.52 -15.76
CA ASP A 47 -0.98 -16.22 -16.67
C ASP A 47 -0.58 -15.44 -17.95
N GLN A 48 -1.25 -14.32 -18.28
CA GLN A 48 -1.11 -13.67 -19.60
C GLN A 48 -1.14 -12.13 -19.65
N SER A 49 -1.22 -11.40 -18.53
CA SER A 49 -1.22 -9.92 -18.56
C SER A 49 -0.41 -9.30 -17.42
N VAL A 50 0.27 -8.18 -17.74
CA VAL A 50 0.87 -7.31 -16.73
C VAL A 50 -0.29 -6.68 -15.94
N PRO A 51 -0.34 -6.82 -14.60
CA PRO A 51 -1.40 -6.23 -13.80
C PRO A 51 -1.46 -4.72 -14.01
N ALA A 52 -2.65 -4.20 -14.27
CA ALA A 52 -2.87 -2.76 -14.42
C ALA A 52 -3.03 -2.08 -13.04
N ALA A 53 -2.99 -0.75 -13.01
CA ALA A 53 -3.27 0.03 -11.80
C ALA A 53 -4.66 -0.30 -11.20
N ASP A 54 -5.58 -0.66 -12.09
CA ASP A 54 -6.98 -1.02 -11.82
C ASP A 54 -7.10 -2.34 -11.04
N ASP A 55 -6.14 -3.25 -11.23
CA ASP A 55 -6.02 -4.52 -10.48
C ASP A 55 -5.33 -4.30 -9.12
N PHE A 56 -4.47 -3.28 -9.04
CA PHE A 56 -3.64 -2.98 -7.87
C PHE A 56 -4.41 -2.25 -6.77
N MET A 57 -5.11 -1.16 -7.09
CA MET A 57 -5.73 -0.27 -6.11
C MET A 57 -6.71 -0.99 -5.15
N PRO A 58 -7.63 -1.87 -5.62
CA PRO A 58 -8.54 -2.59 -4.73
C PRO A 58 -7.79 -3.50 -3.75
N VAL A 59 -6.70 -4.12 -4.20
CA VAL A 59 -5.87 -4.99 -3.34
C VAL A 59 -5.11 -4.17 -2.32
N LEU A 60 -4.54 -3.02 -2.70
CA LEU A 60 -3.87 -2.12 -1.77
C LEU A 60 -4.82 -1.64 -0.65
N VAL A 61 -6.05 -1.25 -1.02
CA VAL A 61 -7.09 -0.88 -0.05
C VAL A 61 -7.40 -2.05 0.90
N TYR A 62 -7.59 -3.26 0.36
CA TYR A 62 -7.82 -4.44 1.18
C TYR A 62 -6.66 -4.74 2.14
N VAL A 63 -5.41 -4.67 1.66
CA VAL A 63 -4.20 -4.88 2.47
C VAL A 63 -4.12 -3.85 3.59
N LEU A 64 -4.39 -2.57 3.31
CA LEU A 64 -4.39 -1.50 4.31
C LEU A 64 -5.45 -1.73 5.40
N ILE A 65 -6.68 -2.09 5.01
CA ILE A 65 -7.78 -2.36 5.96
C ILE A 65 -7.43 -3.55 6.85
N LYS A 66 -6.86 -4.63 6.28
CA LYS A 66 -6.53 -5.84 7.03
C LYS A 66 -5.28 -5.70 7.89
N ALA A 67 -4.26 -4.98 7.40
CA ALA A 67 -3.03 -4.72 8.15
C ALA A 67 -3.27 -3.75 9.31
N ASN A 68 -4.13 -2.75 9.12
CA ASN A 68 -4.51 -1.73 10.10
C ASN A 68 -3.31 -1.19 10.93
N PRO A 69 -2.27 -0.63 10.27
CA PRO A 69 -1.08 -0.18 10.95
C PRO A 69 -1.40 0.96 11.93
N PRO A 70 -0.80 0.98 13.14
CA PRO A 70 -1.07 2.01 14.13
C PRO A 70 -0.55 3.37 13.65
N ALA A 71 -1.27 4.45 14.01
CA ALA A 71 -0.91 5.83 13.69
C ALA A 71 -0.63 6.09 12.19
N LEU A 72 -1.41 5.45 11.30
CA LEU A 72 -1.27 5.55 9.85
C LEU A 72 -1.29 6.99 9.33
N LEU A 73 -2.28 7.80 9.74
CA LEU A 73 -2.42 9.19 9.30
C LEU A 73 -1.24 10.05 9.74
N SER A 74 -0.78 9.89 10.99
CA SER A 74 0.41 10.58 11.49
C SER A 74 1.68 10.16 10.75
N THR A 75 1.78 8.88 10.37
CA THR A 75 2.88 8.36 9.56
C THR A 75 2.91 9.02 8.17
N VAL A 76 1.76 9.15 7.51
CA VAL A 76 1.64 9.83 6.21
C VAL A 76 2.04 11.30 6.32
N GLN A 77 1.51 12.01 7.32
CA GLN A 77 1.86 13.41 7.57
C GLN A 77 3.37 13.59 7.80
N TYR A 78 3.98 12.70 8.59
CA TYR A 78 5.41 12.71 8.85
C TYR A 78 6.23 12.54 7.55
N VAL A 79 5.91 11.55 6.72
CA VAL A 79 6.63 11.34 5.46
C VAL A 79 6.43 12.51 4.49
N ASN A 80 5.23 13.05 4.37
CA ASN A 80 4.96 14.21 3.53
C ASN A 80 5.78 15.43 3.99
N LEU A 81 5.76 15.76 5.27
CA LEU A 81 6.47 16.94 5.80
C LEU A 81 7.99 16.85 5.65
N PHE A 82 8.57 15.66 5.85
CA PHE A 82 10.03 15.50 5.94
C PHE A 82 10.69 14.90 4.68
N PHE A 83 9.91 14.33 3.76
CA PHE A 83 10.44 13.57 2.63
C PHE A 83 9.84 13.91 1.27
N GLU A 84 8.80 14.74 1.20
CA GLU A 84 8.15 15.13 -0.06
C GLU A 84 9.13 15.65 -1.13
N LYS A 85 10.08 16.51 -0.74
CA LYS A 85 11.09 17.06 -1.68
C LYS A 85 12.05 16.01 -2.26
N ARG A 86 12.12 14.83 -1.64
CA ARG A 86 12.97 13.70 -2.05
C ARG A 86 12.20 12.64 -2.82
N LEU A 87 10.87 12.64 -2.77
CA LEU A 87 10.03 11.74 -3.57
C LEU A 87 10.18 12.08 -5.04
N LYS A 88 10.65 11.13 -5.85
CA LYS A 88 10.80 11.27 -7.31
C LYS A 88 10.57 9.93 -7.98
N GLY A 89 10.07 9.96 -9.22
CA GLY A 89 9.92 8.77 -10.06
C GLY A 89 9.00 7.74 -9.44
N GLU A 90 9.46 6.49 -9.39
CA GLU A 90 8.68 5.33 -8.93
C GLU A 90 8.26 5.44 -7.46
N ASP A 91 9.16 5.94 -6.59
CA ASP A 91 8.88 6.18 -5.18
C ASP A 91 7.69 7.13 -4.98
N GLN A 92 7.64 8.20 -5.79
CA GLN A 92 6.54 9.16 -5.75
C GLN A 92 5.23 8.53 -6.23
N TYR A 93 5.28 7.68 -7.26
CA TYR A 93 4.12 6.96 -7.77
C TYR A 93 3.52 6.06 -6.68
N TRP A 94 4.32 5.17 -6.08
CA TRP A 94 3.85 4.26 -5.03
C TRP A 94 3.31 5.01 -3.81
N TRP A 95 3.99 6.08 -3.40
CA TRP A 95 3.52 6.92 -2.30
C TRP A 95 2.20 7.61 -2.61
N THR A 96 2.00 8.07 -3.86
CA THR A 96 0.75 8.69 -4.30
C THR A 96 -0.40 7.67 -4.28
N GLN A 97 -0.18 6.45 -4.78
CA GLN A 97 -1.20 5.38 -4.72
C GLN A 97 -1.57 5.02 -3.28
N PHE A 98 -0.57 4.98 -2.38
CA PHE A 98 -0.79 4.75 -0.96
C PHE A 98 -1.63 5.83 -0.31
N CYS A 99 -1.32 7.10 -0.57
CA CYS A 99 -2.13 8.22 -0.08
C CYS A 99 -3.56 8.18 -0.64
N ALA A 100 -3.72 7.85 -1.93
CA ALA A 100 -5.02 7.71 -2.56
C ALA A 100 -5.85 6.58 -1.94
N ALA A 101 -5.24 5.43 -1.65
CA ALA A 101 -5.91 4.32 -0.97
C ALA A 101 -6.35 4.70 0.46
N ILE A 102 -5.54 5.46 1.19
CA ILE A 102 -5.90 5.96 2.53
C ILE A 102 -7.05 6.96 2.46
N GLU A 103 -7.01 7.91 1.53
CA GLU A 103 -8.12 8.84 1.33
C GLU A 103 -9.40 8.12 0.92
N PHE A 104 -9.30 7.13 0.02
CA PHE A 104 -10.43 6.28 -0.33
C PHE A 104 -11.05 5.65 0.92
N ILE A 105 -10.25 4.98 1.77
CA ILE A 105 -10.72 4.37 3.03
C ILE A 105 -11.38 5.39 3.95
N LYS A 106 -10.83 6.61 4.07
CA LYS A 106 -11.42 7.68 4.89
C LYS A 106 -12.77 8.17 4.37
N THR A 107 -12.94 8.17 3.05
CA THR A 107 -14.15 8.63 2.37
C THR A 107 -15.13 7.50 2.04
N MET A 108 -14.85 6.27 2.46
CA MET A 108 -15.80 5.16 2.32
C MET A 108 -17.05 5.47 3.15
N ASP A 109 -18.04 6.05 2.49
CA ASP A 109 -19.34 6.32 3.07
C ASP A 109 -20.11 5.00 3.22
N TYR A 110 -20.51 4.69 4.45
CA TYR A 110 -21.33 3.53 4.75
C TYR A 110 -22.79 3.86 4.41
N MET A 111 -23.09 4.12 3.14
CA MET A 111 -24.49 4.23 2.73
C MET A 111 -25.14 2.84 2.84
N LEU A 112 -25.80 2.65 3.98
CA LEU A 112 -26.84 1.65 4.24
C LEU A 112 -28.10 1.94 3.42
#